data_AF-A0A315Y2K4-F1
#
_entry.id   AF-A0A315Y2K4-F1
#
_cell.length_a   1.000
_cell.length_b   1.000
_cell.length_c   1.000
_cell.angle_alpha   90.00
_cell.angle_beta   90.00
_cell.angle_gamma   90.00
#
_symmetry.space_group_name_H-M   'P 1'
#
loop_
_entity.id
_entity.type
_entity.pdbx_description
1 polymer ?
#
loop_
_entity_poly.entity_id
_entity_poly.type
_entity_poly.pdbx_seq_one_letter_code
_entity_poly.pdbx_strand_id
1 'polypeptide(L)' 'MIDHRLIRKGDRLRHRLFGTGTVTDTLPLGDDTVVTIEFDSGSTKKLCAVISALEYAEEPKEQKDK' A
#
# COMPACT_ATOMS: atom_id res chain seq x y z
N MET A 1 -0.45 -6.32 -11.90
CA MET A 1 -0.08 -6.95 -10.62
C MET A 1 1.13 -6.17 -10.13
N ILE A 2 1.02 -5.51 -8.97
CA ILE A 2 2.07 -4.61 -8.49
C ILE A 2 3.14 -5.41 -7.76
N ASP A 3 4.39 -4.99 -7.92
CA ASP A 3 5.47 -5.50 -7.12
C ASP A 3 5.30 -5.00 -5.68
N HIS A 4 4.82 -5.90 -4.82
CA HIS A 4 4.51 -5.61 -3.42
C HIS A 4 5.75 -5.22 -2.61
N ARG A 5 6.96 -5.52 -3.10
CA ARG A 5 8.22 -5.13 -2.46
C ARG A 5 8.53 -3.65 -2.64
N LEU A 6 7.85 -2.98 -3.57
CA LEU A 6 8.01 -1.55 -3.82
C LEU A 6 7.06 -0.69 -2.99
N ILE A 7 6.07 -1.29 -2.34
CA ILE A 7 5.09 -0.55 -1.53
C ILE A 7 5.78 -0.06 -0.26
N ARG A 8 5.73 1.25 -0.02
CA ARG A 8 6.31 1.89 1.16
C ARG A 8 5.30 2.81 1.83
N LYS A 9 5.62 3.19 3.07
CA LYS A 9 4.87 4.21 3.79
C LYS A 9 4.85 5.51 2.97
N GLY A 10 3.66 6.06 2.74
CA GLY A 10 3.41 7.24 1.91
C GLY A 10 2.89 6.92 0.51
N ASP A 11 2.98 5.67 0.04
CA ASP A 11 2.38 5.28 -1.24
C ASP A 11 0.87 5.39 -1.22
N ARG A 12 0.30 5.79 -2.35
CA ARG A 12 -1.15 5.79 -2.55
C ARG A 12 -1.57 4.61 -3.39
N LEU A 13 -2.37 3.75 -2.78
CA LEU A 13 -2.87 2.53 -3.39
C LEU A 13 -4.39 2.60 -3.51
N ARG A 14 -4.90 2.10 -4.64
CA ARG A 14 -6.32 1.90 -4.88
C ARG A 14 -6.65 0.43 -4.71
N HIS A 15 -7.59 0.15 -3.82
CA HIS A 15 -8.22 -1.15 -3.71
C HIS A 15 -9.58 -1.13 -4.42
N ARG A 16 -9.90 -2.16 -5.19
CA ARG A 16 -11.15 -2.20 -5.99
C ARG A 16 -12.43 -2.05 -5.14
N LEU A 17 -12.45 -2.58 -3.91
CA LEU A 17 -13.60 -2.52 -3.01
C LEU A 17 -13.61 -1.29 -2.08
N PHE A 18 -12.45 -0.80 -1.67
CA PHE A 18 -12.36 0.25 -0.63
C PHE A 18 -12.02 1.62 -1.22
N GLY A 19 -11.63 1.70 -2.49
CA GLY A 19 -11.20 2.92 -3.14
C GLY A 19 -9.72 3.21 -2.87
N THR A 20 -9.37 4.49 -2.94
CA THR A 20 -7.98 4.95 -2.77
C THR A 20 -7.65 5.15 -1.29
N GLY A 21 -6.44 4.78 -0.91
CA GLY A 21 -5.91 4.97 0.43
C GLY A 21 -4.41 5.22 0.41
N THR A 22 -3.90 5.70 1.54
CA THR A 22 -2.48 6.01 1.74
C THR A 22 -1.88 4.99 2.70
N VAL A 23 -0.72 4.45 2.35
CA VAL A 23 0.01 3.52 3.21
C VAL A 23 0.60 4.29 4.38
N THR A 24 0.13 3.99 5.60
CA THR A 24 0.62 4.62 6.83
C THR A 24 1.72 3.81 7.51
N ASP A 25 1.83 2.52 7.20
CA ASP A 25 2.83 1.62 7.77
C ASP A 25 3.08 0.41 6.85
N THR A 26 4.29 -0.13 6.87
CA THR A 26 4.67 -1.33 6.11
C THR A 26 5.54 -2.24 6.98
N LEU A 27 5.08 -3.48 7.16
CA LEU A 27 5.71 -4.51 7.98
C LEU A 27 6.15 -5.66 7.06
N PRO A 28 7.44 -5.78 6.73
CA PRO A 28 7.95 -6.93 5.99
C PRO A 28 7.87 -8.18 6.85
N LEU A 29 7.20 -9.22 6.35
CA LEU A 29 6.99 -10.50 7.01
C LEU A 29 7.58 -11.62 6.14
N GLY A 30 8.91 -11.75 6.17
CA GLY A 30 9.63 -12.72 5.34
C GLY A 30 9.47 -12.40 3.86
N ASP A 31 8.79 -13.27 3.12
CA ASP A 31 8.46 -13.09 1.70
C ASP A 31 7.21 -12.22 1.45
N ASP A 32 6.41 -11.93 2.48
CA ASP A 32 5.23 -11.07 2.37
C ASP A 32 5.50 -9.68 2.96
N THR A 33 4.65 -8.71 2.65
CA THR A 33 4.66 -7.39 3.29
C THR A 33 3.25 -7.04 3.72
N VAL A 34 3.04 -6.87 5.01
CA VAL A 34 1.80 -6.37 5.58
C VAL A 34 1.81 -4.87 5.50
N VAL A 35 0.89 -4.28 4.75
CA VAL A 35 0.76 -2.84 4.59
C VAL A 35 -0.47 -2.36 5.33
N THR A 36 -0.32 -1.30 6.13
CA THR A 36 -1.44 -0.61 6.76
C THR A 36 -1.83 0.54 5.86
N ILE A 37 -3.06 0.51 5.35
CA ILE A 37 -3.60 1.53 4.44
C ILE A 37 -4.74 2.24 5.15
N GLU A 38 -4.66 3.57 5.18
CA GLU A 38 -5.75 4.44 5.56
C GLU A 38 -6.49 4.88 4.31
N PHE A 39 -7.70 4.36 4.12
CA PHE A 39 -8.56 4.69 3.00
C PHE A 39 -9.25 6.03 3.23
N ASP A 40 -9.44 6.79 2.15
CA ASP A 40 -10.11 8.10 2.18
C ASP A 40 -11.54 8.03 2.75
N SER A 41 -12.15 6.85 2.66
CA SER A 41 -13.42 6.53 3.32
C SER A 41 -13.37 6.59 4.87
N GLY A 42 -12.22 6.86 5.48
CA GLY A 42 -12.01 6.90 6.94
C GLY A 42 -11.78 5.53 7.57
N SER A 43 -11.50 4.50 6.76
CA SER A 43 -11.24 3.14 7.22
C SER A 43 -9.75 2.84 7.17
N THR A 44 -9.17 2.38 8.28
CA THR A 44 -7.79 1.89 8.31
C THR A 44 -7.79 0.37 8.29
N LYS A 45 -7.12 -0.25 7.31
CA LYS A 45 -7.01 -1.71 7.20
C LYS A 45 -5.57 -2.16 7.06
N LYS A 46 -5.24 -3.25 7.74
CA LYS A 46 -4.01 -4.01 7.52
C LYS A 46 -4.27 -5.08 6.47
N LEU A 47 -3.46 -5.06 5.43
CA LEU A 47 -3.63 -5.88 4.23
C LEU A 47 -2.27 -6.50 3.86
N CYS A 48 -2.24 -7.80 3.58
CA CYS A 48 -1.05 -8.44 3.00
C CYS A 48 -0.96 -8.04 1.54
N ALA A 49 0.18 -7.48 1.14
CA ALA A 49 0.37 -6.93 -0.19
C ALA A 49 0.32 -8.01 -1.29
N VAL A 50 0.69 -9.26 -1.01
CA VAL A 50 0.59 -10.38 -1.98
C VAL A 50 -0.86 -10.76 -2.28
N ILE A 51 -1.73 -10.70 -1.27
CA ILE A 51 -3.10 -11.23 -1.35
C ILE A 51 -4.10 -10.13 -1.74
N SER A 52 -3.73 -8.87 -1.50
CA SER A 52 -4.61 -7.73 -1.70
C SER A 52 -4.48 -7.25 -3.13
N ALA A 53 -5.58 -7.22 -3.88
CA ALA A 53 -5.66 -6.73 -5.26
C ALA A 53 -5.54 -5.19 -5.30
N LEU A 54 -4.36 -4.71 -4.92
CA LEU A 54 -3.99 -3.29 -4.85
C LEU A 54 -3.46 -2.84 -6.20
N GLU A 55 -3.84 -1.63 -6.60
CA GLU A 55 -3.35 -0.87 -7.75
C GLU A 55 -2.66 0.41 -7.24
N TYR A 56 -1.66 0.94 -7.92
CA TYR A 56 -1.07 2.24 -7.58
C TYR A 56 -2.07 3.28 -8.06
N ALA A 57 -2.55 4.12 -7.15
CA ALA A 57 -3.45 5.19 -7.49
C ALA A 57 -2.71 6.35 -8.16
N GLU A 58 -1.43 6.52 -7.78
CA GLU A 58 -0.51 7.52 -8.30
C GLU A 58 0.86 6.84 -8.47
N GLU A 59 1.64 7.26 -9.47
CA GLU A 59 2.99 6.71 -9.68
C GLU A 59 3.83 6.89 -8.39
N PRO A 60 4.52 5.84 -7.92
CA PRO A 60 5.30 5.90 -6.69
C PRO A 60 6.33 7.03 -6.86
N LYS A 61 6.15 8.11 -6.09
CA LYS A 61 7.09 9.22 -6.09
C LYS A 61 8.37 8.68 -5.49
N GLU A 62 9.40 8.52 -6.33
CA GLU A 62 10.73 8.10 -5.93
C GLU A 62 11.23 8.98 -4.78
N GLN A 63 11.06 8.49 -3.55
CA GLN A 63 11.48 9.19 -2.36
C GLN A 63 13.00 9.02 -2.32
N LYS A 64 13.71 10.02 -2.87
CA LYS A 64 15.15 10.21 -2.67
C LYS A 64 15.42 10.31 -1.17
N ASP A 65 15.76 9.17 -0.57
CA ASP A 65 16.41 9.12 0.74
C ASP A 65 17.72 9.94 0.61
N LYS A 66 17.84 10.96 1.45
CA LYS A 66 18.88 12.00 1.40
C LYS A 66 20.01 11.66 2.35
#